data_AF-A0A4P7JJT2-F1
#
_entry.id   AF-A0A4P7JJT2-F1
#
_cell.length_a   1.000
_cell.length_b   1.000
_cell.length_c   1.000
_cell.angle_alpha   90.00
_cell.angle_beta   90.00
_cell.angle_gamma   90.00
#
_symmetry.space_group_name_H-M   'P 1'
#
loop_
_entity.id
_entity.type
_entity.pdbx_description
1 polymer ?
#
loop_
_entity_poly.entity_id
_entity_poly.type
_entity_poly.pdbx_seq_one_letter_code
_entity_poly.pdbx_strand_id
1 'polypeptide(L)'
;MKVSRTTIWILLAMWMLCMLFAGLSLSETPIGDGFTRGQNRMSGFLSWQLVGGMLALMLWVLVRPLPKGDRLRWVGLAPIWLAVALLIVVVSRIGYALLTG
;
A
#
# COMPACT_ATOMS: atom_id res chain seq x y z
N MET A 1 -8.60 15.07 18.75
CA MET A 1 -8.57 13.67 19.23
C MET A 1 -7.16 13.35 19.72
N LYS A 2 -6.99 12.87 20.96
CA LYS A 2 -5.73 12.24 21.39
C LYS A 2 -5.71 10.82 20.82
N VAL A 3 -4.77 10.53 19.92
CA VAL A 3 -4.64 9.19 19.32
C VAL A 3 -3.73 8.36 20.21
N SER A 4 -4.19 7.17 20.60
CA SER A 4 -3.37 6.25 21.39
C SER A 4 -2.26 5.66 20.52
N ARG A 5 -1.07 5.44 21.09
CA ARG A 5 0.03 4.72 20.40
C ARG A 5 -0.40 3.32 19.99
N THR A 6 -1.29 2.68 20.76
CA THR A 6 -1.88 1.37 20.42
C THR A 6 -2.66 1.42 19.11
N THR A 7 -3.43 2.50 18.87
CA THR A 7 -4.17 2.67 17.62
C THR A 7 -3.24 2.73 16.41
N ILE A 8 -2.10 3.41 16.53
CA ILE A 8 -1.09 3.49 15.46
C ILE A 8 -0.52 2.11 15.16
N TRP A 9 -0.19 1.32 16.19
CA TRP A 9 0.30 -0.05 16.01
C TRP A 9 -0.72 -0.99 15.39
N ILE A 10 -1.99 -0.88 15.77
CA ILE A 10 -3.08 -1.66 15.15
C ILE A 10 -3.19 -1.31 13.66
N LEU A 11 -3.19 -0.03 13.31
CA LEU A 11 -3.26 0.41 11.92
C LEU A 11 -2.03 -0.04 11.10
N LEU A 12 -0.84 -0.02 11.70
CA LEU A 12 0.38 -0.56 11.07
C LEU A 12 0.27 -2.07 10.84
N ALA A 13 -0.24 -2.83 11.82
CA ALA A 13 -0.46 -4.26 11.66
C ALA A 13 -1.48 -4.57 10.56
N MET A 14 -2.59 -3.83 10.51
CA MET A 14 -3.58 -3.94 9.43
C MET A 14 -2.98 -3.62 8.07
N TRP A 15 -2.13 -2.58 8.00
CA TRP A 15 -1.44 -2.22 6.77
C TRP A 15 -0.48 -3.33 6.32
N MET A 16 0.29 -3.91 7.25
CA MET A 16 1.16 -5.06 6.96
C MET A 16 0.37 -6.27 6.44
N LEU A 17 -0.80 -6.55 7.01
CA LEU A 17 -1.69 -7.60 6.50
C LEU A 17 -2.17 -7.30 5.08
N CYS A 18 -2.51 -6.03 4.76
CA CYS A 18 -2.86 -5.66 3.40
C CYS A 18 -1.69 -5.89 2.42
N MET A 19 -0.45 -5.55 2.81
CA MET A 19 0.73 -5.81 1.97
C MET A 19 0.97 -7.31 1.77
N LEU A 20 0.79 -8.11 2.82
CA LEU A 20 0.89 -9.57 2.75
C LEU A 20 -0.16 -10.14 1.79
N PHE A 21 -1.44 -9.78 1.96
CA PHE A 21 -2.51 -10.28 1.10
C PHE A 21 -2.39 -9.78 -0.34
N ALA A 22 -1.93 -8.55 -0.56
CA ALA A 22 -1.59 -8.08 -1.90
C ALA A 22 -0.57 -9.01 -2.57
N GLY A 23 0.52 -9.34 -1.87
CA GLY A 23 1.54 -10.28 -2.37
C GLY A 23 0.99 -11.69 -2.62
N LEU A 24 0.12 -12.18 -1.75
CA LEU A 24 -0.54 -13.49 -1.92
C LEU A 24 -1.47 -13.52 -3.13
N SER A 25 -2.18 -12.43 -3.44
CA SER A 25 -3.04 -12.35 -4.63
C SER A 25 -2.28 -12.50 -5.95
N LEU A 26 -0.98 -12.17 -5.98
CA LEU A 26 -0.15 -12.44 -7.15
C LEU A 26 0.17 -13.94 -7.32
N SER A 27 0.06 -14.73 -6.26
CA SER A 27 0.30 -16.18 -6.24
C SER A 27 -0.98 -17.01 -6.34
N GLU A 28 -2.16 -16.37 -6.46
CA GLU A 28 -3.43 -17.09 -6.54
C GLU A 28 -3.48 -18.06 -7.73
N THR A 29 -4.21 -19.17 -7.50
CA THR A 29 -4.38 -20.22 -8.48
C THR A 29 -5.01 -19.63 -9.74
N PRO A 30 -4.38 -19.82 -10.91
CA PRO A 30 -4.86 -19.22 -12.13
C PRO A 30 -6.21 -19.83 -12.55
N ILE A 31 -7.29 -19.04 -12.49
CA ILE A 31 -8.61 -19.40 -13.00
C ILE A 31 -8.82 -18.73 -14.36
N GLY A 32 -9.33 -19.47 -15.36
CA GLY A 32 -9.62 -18.95 -16.70
C GLY A 32 -8.46 -19.10 -17.70
N ASP A 33 -8.48 -18.30 -18.76
CA ASP A 33 -7.44 -18.25 -19.82
C ASP A 33 -6.24 -17.37 -19.44
N GLY A 34 -5.18 -17.35 -20.27
CA GLY A 34 -3.94 -16.61 -19.99
C GLY A 34 -4.14 -15.12 -19.65
N PHE A 35 -5.11 -14.47 -20.29
CA PHE A 35 -5.44 -13.06 -20.06
C PHE A 35 -6.21 -12.86 -18.75
N THR A 36 -7.29 -13.62 -18.57
CA THR A 36 -8.15 -13.57 -17.37
C THR A 36 -7.36 -13.92 -16.11
N ARG A 37 -6.41 -14.85 -16.21
CA ARG A 37 -5.46 -15.19 -15.12
C ARG A 37 -4.61 -13.99 -14.71
N GLY A 38 -4.05 -13.27 -15.67
CA GLY A 38 -3.27 -12.07 -15.41
C GLY A 38 -4.12 -10.99 -14.76
N GLN A 39 -5.34 -10.80 -15.28
CA GLN A 39 -6.29 -9.83 -14.75
C GLN A 39 -6.70 -10.14 -13.30
N ASN A 40 -7.03 -11.40 -12.98
CA ASN A 40 -7.46 -11.81 -11.64
C ASN A 40 -6.39 -11.53 -10.57
N ARG A 41 -5.13 -11.84 -10.87
CA ARG A 41 -4.01 -11.57 -9.96
C ARG A 41 -3.78 -10.08 -9.77
N MET A 42 -3.85 -9.31 -10.86
CA MET A 42 -3.69 -7.86 -10.82
C MET A 42 -4.84 -7.18 -10.08
N SER A 43 -6.09 -7.58 -10.29
CA SER A 43 -7.24 -7.00 -9.62
C SER A 43 -7.22 -7.26 -8.11
N GLY A 44 -6.86 -8.48 -7.70
CA GLY A 44 -6.65 -8.82 -6.29
C GLY A 44 -5.54 -7.98 -5.64
N PHE A 45 -4.38 -7.90 -6.28
CA PHE A 45 -3.27 -7.06 -5.82
C PHE A 45 -3.69 -5.58 -5.69
N LEU A 46 -4.30 -5.00 -6.73
CA LEU A 46 -4.72 -3.60 -6.74
C LEU A 46 -5.79 -3.31 -5.67
N SER A 47 -6.71 -4.23 -5.42
CA SER A 47 -7.73 -4.09 -4.37
C SER A 47 -7.08 -3.96 -2.99
N TRP A 48 -6.11 -4.81 -2.67
CA TRP A 48 -5.37 -4.72 -1.40
C TRP A 48 -4.47 -3.48 -1.33
N GLN A 49 -3.89 -3.05 -2.45
CA GLN A 49 -3.14 -1.78 -2.51
C GLN A 49 -4.02 -0.56 -2.25
N LEU A 50 -5.27 -0.54 -2.72
CA LEU A 50 -6.22 0.53 -2.42
C LEU A 50 -6.52 0.62 -0.93
N VAL A 51 -6.85 -0.51 -0.29
CA VAL A 51 -7.11 -0.55 1.16
C VAL A 51 -5.84 -0.16 1.95
N GLY A 52 -4.68 -0.69 1.55
CA GLY A 52 -3.38 -0.33 2.15
C GLY A 52 -3.06 1.15 1.99
N GLY A 53 -3.38 1.76 0.85
CA GLY A 53 -3.23 3.19 0.60
C GLY A 53 -4.10 4.06 1.51
N MET A 54 -5.36 3.66 1.74
CA MET A 54 -6.25 4.34 2.68
C MET A 54 -5.69 4.29 4.12
N LEU A 55 -5.18 3.12 4.55
CA LEU A 55 -4.51 2.98 5.85
C LEU A 55 -3.25 3.83 5.96
N ALA A 56 -2.46 3.92 4.88
CA ALA A 56 -1.27 4.78 4.83
C ALA A 56 -1.63 6.27 5.00
N LEU A 57 -2.72 6.73 4.36
CA LEU A 57 -3.23 8.10 4.52
C LEU A 57 -3.71 8.37 5.95
N MET A 58 -4.45 7.42 6.55
CA MET A 58 -4.87 7.52 7.95
C MET A 58 -3.65 7.62 8.87
N LEU A 59 -2.69 6.71 8.74
CA LEU A 59 -1.45 6.73 9.52
C LEU A 59 -0.70 8.05 9.36
N TRP A 60 -0.56 8.56 8.14
CA TRP A 60 0.08 9.84 7.88
C TRP A 60 -0.55 10.98 8.66
N VAL A 61 -1.89 11.08 8.68
CA VAL A 61 -2.60 12.11 9.45
C VAL A 61 -2.40 11.91 10.95
N LEU A 62 -2.51 10.67 11.44
CA LEU A 62 -2.46 10.35 12.86
C LEU A 62 -1.06 10.49 13.49
N VAL A 63 0.02 10.34 12.72
CA VAL A 63 1.39 10.45 13.25
C VAL A 63 1.97 11.87 13.21
N ARG A 64 1.36 12.81 12.47
CA ARG A 64 1.82 14.22 12.41
C ARG A 64 1.95 14.91 13.77
N PRO A 65 1.03 14.70 14.74
CA PRO A 65 1.12 15.32 16.06
C PRO A 65 2.25 14.77 16.94
N LEU A 66 2.85 13.63 16.58
CA LEU A 66 3.93 13.04 17.37
C LEU A 66 5.20 13.93 17.30
N PRO A 67 5.99 13.99 18.39
CA PRO A 67 7.26 14.72 18.40
C PRO A 67 8.17 14.30 17.24
N LYS A 68 8.94 15.24 16.67
CA LYS A 68 9.82 14.98 15.51
C LYS A 68 10.88 13.90 15.78
N GLY A 69 11.26 13.68 17.04
CA GLY A 69 12.21 12.63 17.47
C GLY A 69 11.57 11.28 17.81
N ASP A 70 10.25 11.14 17.78
CA ASP A 70 9.61 9.85 18.09
C ASP A 70 9.80 8.86 16.94
N ARG A 71 10.41 7.70 17.23
CA ARG A 71 10.59 6.62 16.25
C ARG A 71 9.27 6.16 15.65
N LEU A 72 8.18 6.18 16.42
CA LEU A 72 6.85 5.76 15.95
C LEU A 72 6.33 6.67 14.83
N ARG A 73 6.74 7.94 14.80
CA ARG A 73 6.42 8.85 13.71
C ARG A 73 7.03 8.38 12.40
N TRP A 74 8.31 8.03 12.41
CA TRP A 74 9.01 7.54 11.22
C TRP A 74 8.44 6.22 10.71
N VAL A 75 8.14 5.28 11.63
CA VAL A 75 7.50 4.01 11.28
C VAL A 75 6.10 4.24 10.68
N GLY A 76 5.29 5.12 11.26
CA GLY A 76 3.96 5.44 10.73
C GLY A 76 3.97 6.23 9.42
N LEU A 77 5.08 6.85 9.05
CA LEU A 77 5.28 7.49 7.75
C LEU A 77 5.77 6.51 6.67
N ALA A 78 6.37 5.38 7.03
CA ALA A 78 6.86 4.41 6.06
C ALA A 78 5.77 3.93 5.06
N PRO A 79 4.53 3.65 5.48
CA PRO A 79 3.44 3.29 4.57
C PRO A 79 3.18 4.32 3.47
N ILE A 80 3.16 5.62 3.79
CA ILE A 80 2.87 6.65 2.78
C ILE A 80 4.04 6.83 1.81
N TRP A 81 5.28 6.71 2.29
CA TRP A 81 6.46 6.72 1.42
C TRP A 81 6.45 5.56 0.44
N LEU A 82 6.10 4.35 0.92
CA LEU A 82 6.00 3.19 0.04
C LEU A 82 4.89 3.37 -1.01
N ALA A 83 3.71 3.86 -0.61
CA ALA A 83 2.60 4.11 -1.53
C ALA A 83 2.98 5.14 -2.62
N VAL A 84 3.64 6.23 -2.24
CA VAL A 84 4.13 7.25 -3.18
C VAL A 84 5.19 6.66 -4.11
N ALA A 85 6.14 5.88 -3.59
CA ALA A 85 7.16 5.24 -4.41
C ALA A 85 6.56 4.27 -5.45
N LEU A 86 5.59 3.44 -5.04
CA LEU A 86 4.87 2.54 -5.93
C LEU A 86 4.10 3.31 -7.00
N LEU A 87 3.43 4.40 -6.63
CA LEU A 87 2.70 5.24 -7.58
C LEU A 87 3.64 5.86 -8.62
N ILE A 88 4.79 6.38 -8.19
CA ILE A 88 5.82 6.91 -9.09
C ILE A 88 6.26 5.83 -10.08
N VAL A 89 6.58 4.63 -9.59
CA VAL A 89 6.99 3.50 -10.46
C VAL A 89 5.91 3.20 -11.50
N VAL A 90 4.64 3.07 -11.09
CA VAL A 90 3.53 2.79 -12.01
C VAL A 90 3.39 3.89 -13.07
N VAL A 91 3.33 5.16 -12.65
CA VAL A 91 3.17 6.31 -13.56
C VAL A 91 4.35 6.41 -14.51
N SER A 92 5.59 6.24 -14.03
CA SER A 92 6.78 6.25 -14.89
C SER A 92 6.77 5.12 -15.91
N ARG A 93 6.31 3.92 -15.54
CA ARG A 93 6.21 2.78 -16.47
C ARG A 93 5.15 3.01 -17.54
N ILE A 94 3.99 3.56 -17.16
CA ILE A 94 2.93 3.91 -18.11
C ILE A 94 3.41 5.02 -19.05
N GLY A 95 4.00 6.09 -18.51
CA GLY A 95 4.54 7.19 -19.30
C GLY A 95 5.62 6.75 -20.29
N TYR A 96 6.54 5.88 -19.85
CA TYR A 96 7.54 5.29 -20.74
C TYR A 96 6.90 4.51 -21.89
N ALA A 97 5.94 3.64 -21.59
CA ALA A 97 5.25 2.84 -22.60
C ALA A 97 4.51 3.71 -23.63
N LEU A 98 3.90 4.82 -23.21
CA LEU A 98 3.23 5.77 -24.09
C LEU A 98 4.18 6.59 -24.98
N LEU A 99 5.43 6.76 -24.55
CA LEU A 99 6.44 7.49 -25.34
C LEU A 99 7.18 6.59 -26.34
N THR A 100 7.22 5.29 -26.09
CA THR A 100 7.94 4.31 -26.93
C THR A 100 7.05 3.42 -27.77
N GLY A 101 5.74 3.42 -27.52
CA GLY A 101 4.73 2.68 -28.30
C GLY A 101 4.11 3.58 -29.36
#